data_AF-A0A840V5E6-F1
#
_entry.id   AF-A0A840V5E6-F1
#
_cell.length_a   1.000
_cell.length_b   1.000
_cell.length_c   1.000
_cell.angle_alpha   90.00
_cell.angle_beta   90.00
_cell.angle_gamma   90.00
#
_symmetry.space_group_name_H-M   'P 1'
#
loop_
_entity.id
_entity.type
_entity.pdbx_description
1 polymer ?
#
loop_
_entity_poly.entity_id
_entity_poly.type
_entity_poly.pdbx_seq_one_letter_code
_entity_poly.pdbx_strand_id
1 'polypeptide(L)'
;MTDNPYAPPAFPATLPPATDDISRHLAGLQYPLQLSFKILALATQATVTDANGRTVFYTKQKIFKFKEHVEIFTDATRATRLAEIKTNKVIDWSARYFFTDSQGQAIGSVGRRGWRSLWKAHYETFNPGDDTPDFSLREENPWSKVFDSLLGEIPIIGLLTGYLFHPRYRASRIDAPAVMHLTKKPAFFEGRFLIEKCGDLTPREELNLMLSFLMLVLLERRRG
;
A
#
# COMPACT_ATOMS: atom_id res chain seq x y z
N MET A 1 6.39 -34.79 -8.96
CA MET A 1 5.64 -33.54 -9.17
C MET A 1 5.91 -32.66 -7.97
N THR A 2 6.77 -31.67 -8.12
CA THR A 2 7.11 -30.70 -7.06
C THR A 2 5.89 -29.83 -6.79
N ASP A 3 5.36 -29.92 -5.58
CA ASP A 3 4.31 -29.04 -5.06
C ASP A 3 4.76 -27.59 -5.27
N ASN A 4 4.05 -26.82 -6.12
CA ASN A 4 4.44 -25.44 -6.43
C ASN A 4 4.21 -24.59 -5.17
N PRO A 5 5.27 -24.17 -4.44
CA PRO A 5 5.11 -23.48 -3.16
C PRO A 5 4.64 -22.03 -3.34
N TYR A 6 4.46 -21.60 -4.59
CA TYR A 6 3.94 -20.29 -4.99
C TYR A 6 2.47 -20.34 -5.40
N ALA A 7 1.82 -21.52 -5.34
CA ALA A 7 0.42 -21.64 -5.67
C ALA A 7 -0.42 -20.74 -4.75
N PRO A 8 -1.34 -19.93 -5.28
CA PRO A 8 -2.29 -19.20 -4.47
C PRO A 8 -3.05 -20.18 -3.56
N PRO A 9 -3.43 -19.79 -2.32
CA PRO A 9 -4.35 -20.61 -1.55
C PRO A 9 -5.61 -20.87 -2.38
N ALA A 10 -6.19 -22.07 -2.28
CA ALA A 10 -7.37 -22.43 -3.05
C ALA A 10 -8.49 -21.41 -2.82
N PHE A 11 -8.68 -20.52 -3.80
CA PHE A 11 -9.75 -19.54 -3.80
C PHE A 11 -10.99 -20.19 -4.42
N PRO A 12 -12.19 -19.87 -3.93
CA PRO A 12 -13.41 -20.26 -4.63
C PRO A 12 -13.39 -19.70 -6.06
N ALA A 13 -13.57 -20.58 -7.05
CA ALA A 13 -13.52 -20.27 -8.49
C ALA A 13 -14.61 -19.29 -8.96
N THR A 14 -15.58 -19.01 -8.09
CA THR A 14 -16.58 -17.96 -8.27
C THR A 14 -16.41 -16.93 -7.18
N LEU A 15 -15.85 -15.78 -7.55
CA LEU A 15 -15.85 -14.61 -6.68
C LEU A 15 -17.28 -14.06 -6.67
N PRO A 16 -18.00 -14.08 -5.52
CA PRO A 16 -19.20 -13.25 -5.40
C PRO A 16 -18.82 -11.76 -5.61
N PRO A 17 -19.79 -10.91 -5.99
CA PRO A 17 -19.56 -9.47 -6.04
C PRO A 17 -18.92 -9.01 -4.72
N ALA A 18 -17.99 -8.07 -4.80
CA ALA A 18 -17.30 -7.51 -3.64
C ALA A 18 -18.33 -7.27 -2.53
N THR A 19 -18.20 -8.02 -1.44
CA THR A 19 -19.11 -8.11 -0.29
C THR A 19 -19.78 -6.75 -0.08
N ASP A 20 -21.10 -6.68 -0.24
CA ASP A 20 -21.87 -5.43 -0.40
C ASP A 20 -21.48 -4.34 0.62
N ASP A 21 -21.05 -4.73 1.82
CA ASP A 21 -20.59 -3.81 2.87
C ASP A 21 -19.35 -3.00 2.48
N ILE A 22 -18.34 -3.61 1.87
CA ILE A 22 -17.10 -2.92 1.47
C ILE A 22 -17.40 -1.96 0.32
N SER A 23 -18.11 -2.44 -0.70
CA SER A 23 -18.48 -1.62 -1.86
C SER A 23 -19.33 -0.42 -1.43
N ARG A 24 -20.30 -0.62 -0.52
CA ARG A 24 -21.09 0.47 0.09
C ARG A 24 -20.24 1.41 0.92
N HIS A 25 -19.27 0.90 1.68
CA HIS A 25 -18.39 1.72 2.50
C HIS A 25 -17.49 2.64 1.66
N LEU A 26 -16.99 2.15 0.53
CA LEU A 26 -16.17 2.92 -0.42
C LEU A 26 -17.00 3.77 -1.40
N ALA A 27 -18.32 3.66 -1.38
CA ALA A 27 -19.16 4.46 -2.25
C ALA A 27 -19.10 5.95 -1.87
N GLY A 28 -18.99 6.80 -2.89
CA GLY A 28 -19.04 8.26 -2.76
C GLY A 28 -17.79 8.90 -2.14
N LEU A 29 -16.66 8.20 -2.09
CA LEU A 29 -15.39 8.75 -1.59
C LEU A 29 -14.98 10.01 -2.34
N GLN A 30 -14.59 11.03 -1.58
CA GLN A 30 -14.05 12.28 -2.13
C GLN A 30 -12.52 12.26 -2.06
N TYR A 31 -11.88 12.38 -3.22
CA TYR A 31 -10.42 12.43 -3.33
C TYR A 31 -9.89 13.87 -3.20
N PRO A 32 -8.62 14.07 -2.77
CA PRO A 32 -7.65 13.05 -2.40
C PRO A 32 -7.94 12.42 -1.04
N LEU A 33 -7.59 11.14 -0.88
CA LEU A 33 -7.58 10.52 0.43
C LEU A 33 -6.28 10.87 1.16
N GLN A 34 -6.35 11.06 2.47
CA GLN A 34 -5.20 11.32 3.31
C GLN A 34 -4.89 10.11 4.19
N LEU A 35 -3.72 9.51 3.98
CA LEU A 35 -3.15 8.49 4.86
C LEU A 35 -2.22 9.17 5.87
N SER A 36 -2.52 9.01 7.16
CA SER A 36 -1.72 9.59 8.24
C SER A 36 -1.33 8.54 9.28
N PHE A 37 -0.15 8.70 9.88
CA PHE A 37 0.36 7.77 10.88
C PHE A 37 0.62 8.45 12.22
N LYS A 38 0.11 7.86 13.30
CA LYS A 38 0.39 8.36 14.66
C LYS A 38 1.83 8.01 15.08
N ILE A 39 2.56 9.01 15.56
CA ILE A 39 4.00 8.92 15.88
C ILE A 39 4.24 8.33 17.26
N LEU A 40 3.34 8.65 18.20
CA LEU A 40 3.47 8.32 19.62
C LEU A 40 2.80 6.99 20.00
N ALA A 41 2.43 6.17 19.03
CA ALA A 41 1.77 4.90 19.28
C ALA A 41 2.78 3.75 19.41
N LEU A 42 2.65 2.94 20.48
CA LEU A 42 3.43 1.72 20.70
C LEU A 42 3.33 0.69 19.55
N ALA A 43 2.27 0.78 18.75
CA ALA A 43 2.05 -0.01 17.54
C ALA A 43 1.83 0.93 16.36
N THR A 44 2.31 0.57 15.17
CA THR A 44 2.08 1.34 13.95
C THR A 44 0.57 1.39 13.67
N GLN A 45 0.00 2.59 13.80
CA GLN A 45 -1.40 2.88 13.52
C GLN A 45 -1.46 3.87 12.36
N ALA A 46 -2.36 3.62 11.43
CA ALA A 46 -2.62 4.54 10.32
C ALA A 46 -4.12 4.81 10.18
N THR A 47 -4.47 6.01 9.71
CA THR A 47 -5.85 6.38 9.39
C THR A 47 -5.88 6.90 7.96
N VAL A 48 -6.88 6.47 7.19
CA VAL A 48 -7.20 7.04 5.88
C VAL A 48 -8.51 7.79 5.98
N THR A 49 -8.49 9.07 5.62
CA THR A 49 -9.68 9.93 5.55
C THR A 49 -9.88 10.41 4.12
N ASP A 50 -11.12 10.65 3.72
CA ASP A 50 -11.43 11.32 2.46
C ASP A 50 -11.27 12.85 2.57
N ALA A 51 -11.47 13.57 1.47
CA ALA A 51 -11.34 15.03 1.41
C ALA A 51 -12.35 15.79 2.29
N ASN A 52 -13.47 15.15 2.68
CA ASN A 52 -14.45 15.70 3.60
C ASN A 52 -14.14 15.36 5.08
N GLY A 53 -13.05 14.63 5.34
CA GLY A 53 -12.67 14.17 6.68
C GLY A 53 -13.41 12.91 7.13
N ARG A 54 -14.17 12.24 6.25
CA ARG A 54 -14.79 10.94 6.57
C ARG A 54 -13.70 9.89 6.67
N THR A 55 -13.67 9.15 7.78
CA THR A 55 -12.77 8.00 7.92
C THR A 55 -13.14 6.91 6.92
N VAL A 56 -12.20 6.58 6.05
CA VAL A 56 -12.32 5.47 5.09
C VAL A 56 -11.86 4.18 5.74
N PHE A 57 -10.72 4.19 6.41
CA PHE A 57 -10.36 3.07 7.27
C PHE A 57 -9.31 3.46 8.31
N TYR A 58 -9.26 2.67 9.36
CA TYR A 58 -8.26 2.73 10.40
C TYR A 58 -7.51 1.41 10.45
N THR A 59 -6.18 1.45 10.57
CA THR A 59 -5.37 0.24 10.62
C THR A 59 -4.53 0.17 11.87
N LYS A 60 -4.39 -1.06 12.38
CA LYS A 60 -3.48 -1.38 13.47
C LYS A 60 -2.60 -2.54 13.02
N GLN A 61 -1.31 -2.28 12.92
CA GLN A 61 -0.33 -3.31 12.64
C GLN A 61 0.11 -3.97 13.95
N LYS A 62 0.02 -5.30 14.01
CA LYS A 62 0.70 -6.07 15.05
C LYS A 62 2.05 -6.49 14.50
N ILE A 63 3.12 -5.99 15.11
CA ILE A 63 4.49 -6.34 14.74
C ILE A 63 4.83 -7.65 15.47
N PHE A 64 4.85 -8.77 14.74
CA PHE A 64 5.48 -10.00 15.22
C PHE A 64 6.77 -10.23 14.43
N LYS A 65 7.81 -10.77 15.09
CA LYS A 65 9.12 -11.06 14.46
C LYS A 65 9.02 -11.96 13.21
N PHE A 66 7.93 -12.73 13.07
CA PHE A 66 7.80 -13.79 12.07
C PHE A 66 6.52 -13.76 11.21
N LYS A 67 5.53 -12.93 11.55
CA LYS A 67 4.25 -12.85 10.83
C LYS A 67 3.75 -11.41 10.86
N GLU A 68 3.69 -10.76 9.71
CA GLU A 68 3.03 -9.45 9.61
C GLU A 68 1.52 -9.68 9.49
N HIS A 69 0.78 -9.04 10.40
CA HIS A 69 -0.69 -9.03 10.38
C HIS A 69 -1.16 -7.59 10.57
N VAL A 70 -1.85 -7.07 9.57
CA VAL A 70 -2.48 -5.75 9.61
C VAL A 70 -3.98 -5.96 9.63
N GLU A 71 -4.65 -5.37 10.62
CA GLU A 71 -6.10 -5.36 10.72
C GLU A 71 -6.62 -4.00 10.26
N ILE A 72 -7.64 -3.99 9.40
CA ILE A 72 -8.29 -2.80 8.86
C ILE A 72 -9.72 -2.74 9.41
N PHE A 73 -10.06 -1.60 10.00
CA PHE A 73 -11.34 -1.30 10.63
C PHE A 73 -11.99 -0.08 9.99
N THR A 74 -13.30 0.09 10.20
CA THR A 74 -14.03 1.29 9.78
C THR A 74 -13.49 2.55 10.42
N ASP A 75 -13.03 2.46 11.67
CA ASP A 75 -12.58 3.58 12.49
C ASP A 75 -11.72 3.11 13.69
N ALA A 76 -11.31 4.08 14.52
CA ALA A 76 -10.44 3.85 15.66
C ALA A 76 -11.08 3.08 16.83
N THR A 77 -12.42 2.96 16.89
CA THR A 77 -13.12 2.13 17.90
C THR A 77 -12.81 0.66 17.73
N ARG A 78 -12.52 0.25 16.48
CA ARG A 78 -12.27 -1.15 16.07
C ARG A 78 -13.46 -2.08 16.31
N ALA A 79 -14.68 -1.54 16.32
CA ALA A 79 -15.90 -2.33 16.43
C ALA A 79 -16.16 -3.17 15.17
N THR A 80 -15.90 -2.59 13.99
CA THR A 80 -16.17 -3.24 12.70
C THR A 80 -14.89 -3.42 11.91
N ARG A 81 -14.46 -4.67 11.73
CA ARG A 81 -13.33 -5.04 10.87
C ARG A 81 -13.78 -5.08 9.41
N LEU A 82 -13.07 -4.40 8.52
CA LEU A 82 -13.33 -4.37 7.08
C LEU A 82 -12.50 -5.44 6.35
N ALA A 83 -11.22 -5.52 6.67
CA ALA A 83 -10.27 -6.39 5.99
C ALA A 83 -9.10 -6.74 6.90
N GLU A 84 -8.29 -7.69 6.46
CA GLU A 84 -6.99 -7.99 7.05
C GLU A 84 -5.95 -8.28 5.98
N ILE A 85 -4.70 -8.04 6.34
CA ILE A 85 -3.53 -8.31 5.49
C ILE A 85 -2.65 -9.31 6.22
N LYS A 86 -2.34 -10.41 5.55
CA LYS A 86 -1.50 -11.48 6.08
C LYS A 86 -0.38 -11.80 5.10
N THR A 87 0.79 -12.11 5.65
CA THR A 87 1.88 -12.74 4.88
C THR A 87 2.08 -14.18 5.36
N ASN A 88 2.39 -15.08 4.43
CA ASN A 88 2.72 -16.47 4.71
C ASN A 88 4.21 -16.68 5.04
N LYS A 89 5.06 -15.65 4.96
CA LYS A 89 6.51 -15.75 5.16
C LYS A 89 7.05 -14.83 6.26
N VAL A 90 8.11 -15.31 6.93
CA VAL A 90 9.05 -14.48 7.67
C VAL A 90 9.83 -13.65 6.66
N ILE A 91 9.71 -12.32 6.72
CA ILE A 91 10.48 -11.28 6.00
C ILE A 91 11.46 -11.85 4.96
N ASP A 92 10.93 -12.19 3.80
CA ASP A 92 11.72 -12.53 2.62
C ASP A 92 11.48 -11.44 1.58
N TRP A 93 12.51 -11.14 0.80
CA TRP A 93 12.52 -10.10 -0.23
C TRP A 93 11.54 -10.41 -1.38
N SER A 94 10.89 -11.58 -1.32
CA SER A 94 9.84 -12.10 -2.22
C SER A 94 8.43 -12.15 -1.58
N ALA A 95 8.21 -11.56 -0.40
CA ALA A 95 6.93 -11.68 0.31
C ALA A 95 5.76 -11.08 -0.49
N ARG A 96 4.70 -11.88 -0.66
CA ARG A 96 3.38 -11.48 -1.15
C ARG A 96 2.45 -11.33 0.05
N TYR A 97 1.79 -10.20 0.13
CA TYR A 97 0.86 -9.82 1.19
C TYR A 97 -0.55 -9.99 0.66
N PHE A 98 -1.30 -10.90 1.26
CA PHE A 98 -2.65 -11.25 0.83
C PHE A 98 -3.68 -10.47 1.63
N PHE A 99 -4.69 -9.95 0.93
CA PHE A 99 -5.78 -9.16 1.48
C PHE A 99 -7.04 -10.01 1.50
N THR A 100 -7.69 -10.09 2.66
CA THR A 100 -8.99 -10.75 2.80
C THR A 100 -9.96 -9.83 3.50
N ASP A 101 -11.25 -9.94 3.15
CA ASP A 101 -12.31 -9.23 3.87
C ASP A 101 -12.55 -9.82 5.26
N SER A 102 -13.54 -9.26 5.97
CA SER A 102 -13.93 -9.72 7.31
C SER A 102 -14.44 -11.16 7.36
N GLN A 103 -14.95 -11.68 6.23
CA GLN A 103 -15.45 -13.05 6.05
C GLN A 103 -14.37 -14.02 5.55
N GLY A 104 -13.15 -13.54 5.28
CA GLY A 104 -12.05 -14.35 4.76
C GLY A 104 -12.02 -14.48 3.24
N GLN A 105 -12.88 -13.77 2.52
CA GLN A 105 -12.88 -13.76 1.05
C GLN A 105 -11.71 -12.92 0.53
N ALA A 106 -11.10 -13.36 -0.56
CA ALA A 106 -9.96 -12.67 -1.14
C ALA A 106 -10.34 -11.33 -1.78
N ILE A 107 -9.60 -10.28 -1.42
CA ILE A 107 -9.68 -8.95 -2.03
C ILE A 107 -8.62 -8.79 -3.11
N GLY A 108 -7.41 -9.28 -2.84
CA GLY A 108 -6.25 -9.14 -3.73
C GLY A 108 -4.95 -9.37 -2.96
N SER A 109 -3.85 -8.91 -3.52
CA SER A 109 -2.55 -9.00 -2.86
C SER A 109 -1.53 -8.05 -3.47
N VAL A 110 -0.49 -7.72 -2.70
CA VAL A 110 0.67 -6.95 -3.17
C VAL A 110 1.97 -7.69 -2.89
N GLY A 111 2.87 -7.73 -3.87
CA GLY A 111 4.21 -8.29 -3.73
C GLY A 111 5.26 -7.31 -4.21
N ARG A 112 6.47 -7.37 -3.64
CA ARG A 112 7.61 -6.59 -4.15
C ARG A 112 8.25 -7.32 -5.33
N ARG A 113 8.56 -6.61 -6.42
CA ARG A 113 9.30 -7.17 -7.56
C ARG A 113 10.77 -6.79 -7.51
N GLY A 114 11.63 -7.81 -7.54
CA GLY A 114 13.07 -7.67 -7.79
C GLY A 114 13.95 -7.71 -6.53
N TRP A 115 15.08 -8.41 -6.64
CA TRP A 115 16.02 -8.68 -5.54
C TRP A 115 17.20 -7.70 -5.52
N ARG A 116 17.36 -6.89 -6.57
CA ARG A 116 18.56 -6.07 -6.84
C ARG A 116 18.37 -4.57 -6.70
N SER A 117 17.17 -4.09 -6.41
CA SER A 117 16.87 -2.66 -6.35
C SER A 117 16.67 -2.22 -4.89
N LEU A 118 17.78 -1.92 -4.23
CA LEU A 118 17.78 -1.27 -2.91
C LEU A 118 17.22 0.17 -2.97
N TRP A 119 17.08 0.75 -4.17
CA TRP A 119 16.84 2.17 -4.39
C TRP A 119 15.54 2.52 -5.10
N LYS A 120 14.80 1.54 -5.65
CA LYS A 120 13.52 1.79 -6.34
C LYS A 120 12.47 0.83 -5.81
N ALA A 121 11.48 1.35 -5.11
CA ALA A 121 10.30 0.61 -4.71
C ALA A 121 9.48 0.26 -5.97
N HIS A 122 9.43 -1.03 -6.28
CA HIS A 122 8.61 -1.60 -7.33
C HIS A 122 7.77 -2.72 -6.72
N TYR A 123 6.46 -2.50 -6.73
CA TYR A 123 5.47 -3.42 -6.22
C TYR A 123 4.52 -3.82 -7.34
N GLU A 124 3.93 -4.99 -7.21
CA GLU A 124 2.95 -5.54 -8.12
C GLU A 124 1.73 -5.95 -7.33
N THR A 125 0.56 -5.66 -7.89
CA THR A 125 -0.71 -6.01 -7.27
C THR A 125 -1.42 -7.04 -8.14
N PHE A 126 -2.13 -7.92 -7.47
CA PHE A 126 -2.83 -9.02 -8.10
C PHE A 126 -4.26 -9.04 -7.58
N ASN A 127 -5.22 -9.21 -8.47
CA ASN A 127 -6.59 -9.51 -8.15
C ASN A 127 -6.70 -10.95 -7.60
N PRO A 128 -7.80 -11.30 -6.94
CA PRO A 128 -7.99 -12.64 -6.38
C PRO A 128 -7.90 -13.72 -7.45
N GLY A 129 -7.08 -14.74 -7.22
CA GLY A 129 -6.89 -15.86 -8.15
C GLY A 129 -5.87 -15.60 -9.26
N ASP A 130 -5.40 -14.37 -9.43
CA ASP A 130 -4.46 -14.03 -10.50
C ASP A 130 -3.00 -14.27 -10.07
N ASP A 131 -2.27 -14.89 -10.98
CA ASP A 131 -0.82 -15.09 -10.90
C ASP A 131 -0.03 -14.07 -11.73
N THR A 132 -0.70 -13.41 -12.68
CA THR A 132 -0.15 -12.28 -13.42
C THR A 132 -0.52 -10.96 -12.75
N PRO A 133 0.38 -9.99 -12.67
CA PRO A 133 0.09 -8.71 -12.01
C PRO A 133 -0.86 -7.83 -12.84
N ASP A 134 -1.91 -7.33 -12.20
CA ASP A 134 -2.89 -6.41 -12.79
C ASP A 134 -2.38 -4.96 -12.84
N PHE A 135 -1.67 -4.55 -11.78
CA PHE A 135 -1.08 -3.22 -11.67
C PHE A 135 0.36 -3.27 -11.18
N SER A 136 1.10 -2.26 -11.58
CA SER A 136 2.45 -1.97 -11.12
C SER A 136 2.46 -0.66 -10.33
N LEU A 137 3.04 -0.73 -9.13
CA LEU A 137 3.29 0.41 -8.25
C LEU A 137 4.77 0.77 -8.35
N ARG A 138 5.05 1.95 -8.89
CA ARG A 138 6.43 2.43 -9.13
C ARG A 138 6.60 3.86 -8.68
N GLU A 139 7.77 4.18 -8.17
CA GLU A 139 8.17 5.57 -7.96
C GLU A 139 8.37 6.27 -9.32
N GLU A 140 7.73 7.43 -9.53
CA GLU A 140 7.75 8.14 -10.82
C GLU A 140 9.11 8.79 -11.12
N ASN A 141 9.83 9.22 -10.08
CA ASN A 141 11.15 9.83 -10.23
C ASN A 141 12.07 9.39 -9.09
N PRO A 142 12.72 8.23 -9.22
CA PRO A 142 13.75 7.82 -8.27
C PRO A 142 14.91 8.81 -8.39
N TRP A 143 15.23 9.49 -7.28
CA TRP A 143 16.20 10.60 -7.17
C TRP A 143 17.64 10.30 -7.64
N SER A 144 17.91 9.13 -8.22
CA SER A 144 19.20 8.78 -8.83
C SER A 144 19.70 9.78 -9.88
N LYS A 145 18.81 10.57 -10.51
CA LYS A 145 19.20 11.63 -11.46
C LYS A 145 19.71 12.92 -10.82
N VAL A 146 19.47 13.13 -9.53
CA VAL A 146 19.91 14.35 -8.81
C VAL A 146 21.27 14.15 -8.16
N PHE A 147 21.61 12.91 -7.78
CA PHE A 147 22.92 12.58 -7.23
C PHE A 147 24.06 12.70 -8.27
N ASP A 148 23.84 12.37 -9.54
CA ASP A 148 24.86 12.54 -10.59
C ASP A 148 25.28 14.02 -10.79
N SER A 149 24.49 14.99 -10.32
CA SER A 149 24.80 16.43 -10.39
C SER A 149 25.31 17.02 -9.06
N LEU A 150 25.16 16.32 -7.92
CA LEU A 150 25.53 16.81 -6.57
C LEU A 150 26.83 16.18 -6.03
N LEU A 151 27.49 15.33 -6.81
CA LEU A 151 28.81 14.76 -6.47
C LEU A 151 29.96 15.79 -6.46
N GLY A 152 29.67 17.08 -6.69
CA GLY A 152 30.57 18.19 -6.40
C GLY A 152 30.15 18.92 -5.12
N GLU A 153 30.69 18.48 -3.98
CA GLU A 153 31.01 19.27 -2.79
C GLU A 153 29.94 20.25 -2.24
N ILE A 154 29.28 19.94 -1.11
CA ILE A 154 28.96 20.86 0.02
C ILE A 154 28.21 20.12 1.17
N PRO A 155 28.70 20.16 2.44
CA PRO A 155 28.09 19.45 3.58
C PRO A 155 26.73 19.99 4.08
N ILE A 156 26.34 21.22 3.73
CA ILE A 156 25.08 21.86 4.18
C ILE A 156 23.85 21.30 3.41
N ILE A 157 24.05 20.81 2.19
CA ILE A 157 22.96 20.29 1.34
C ILE A 157 22.43 18.95 1.88
N GLY A 158 23.26 18.17 2.59
CA GLY A 158 22.87 16.88 3.18
C GLY A 158 21.75 16.94 4.23
N LEU A 159 21.53 18.11 4.87
CA LEU A 159 20.46 18.30 5.86
C LEU A 159 19.14 18.76 5.22
N LEU A 160 19.21 19.49 4.10
CA LEU A 160 18.03 20.00 3.38
C LEU A 160 17.44 18.99 2.40
N THR A 161 18.26 18.07 1.89
CA THR A 161 17.82 17.00 0.99
C THR A 161 16.74 16.14 1.63
N GLY A 162 16.92 15.68 2.88
CA GLY A 162 15.91 14.90 3.62
C GLY A 162 14.55 15.59 3.82
N TYR A 163 14.52 16.93 3.79
CA TYR A 163 13.31 17.74 3.97
C TYR A 163 12.53 18.01 2.66
N LEU A 164 13.20 17.92 1.50
CA LEU A 164 12.61 18.24 0.19
C LEU A 164 12.14 17.01 -0.61
N PHE A 165 12.40 15.80 -0.12
CA PHE A 165 12.05 14.56 -0.81
C PHE A 165 10.60 14.15 -0.55
N HIS A 166 9.76 14.38 -1.56
CA HIS A 166 8.36 13.96 -1.62
C HIS A 166 8.21 12.81 -2.62
N PRO A 167 8.56 11.56 -2.25
CA PRO A 167 8.37 10.43 -3.15
C PRO A 167 6.92 10.35 -3.60
N ARG A 168 6.76 10.18 -4.91
CA ARG A 168 5.48 9.97 -5.59
C ARG A 168 5.50 8.62 -6.26
N TYR A 169 4.53 7.79 -5.89
CA TYR A 169 4.33 6.48 -6.47
C TYR A 169 3.10 6.52 -7.36
N ARG A 170 3.20 5.91 -8.55
CA ARG A 170 2.08 5.69 -9.44
C ARG A 170 1.67 4.23 -9.42
N ALA A 171 0.37 3.99 -9.43
CA ALA A 171 -0.23 2.72 -9.78
C ALA A 171 -0.74 2.81 -11.22
N SER A 172 -0.33 1.89 -12.09
CA SER A 172 -0.84 1.79 -13.46
C SER A 172 -0.98 0.34 -13.88
N ARG A 173 -1.91 0.07 -14.80
CA ARG A 173 -1.89 -1.21 -15.54
C ARG A 173 -0.63 -1.28 -16.40
N ILE A 174 -0.32 -2.46 -16.93
CA ILE A 174 0.80 -2.67 -17.84
C ILE A 174 0.68 -1.69 -19.02
N ASP A 175 1.73 -0.90 -19.26
CA ASP A 175 1.84 0.08 -20.35
C ASP A 175 0.68 1.08 -20.47
N ALA A 176 -0.02 1.34 -19.37
CA ALA A 176 -1.15 2.27 -19.30
C ALA A 176 -0.81 3.56 -18.53
N PRO A 177 -1.61 4.63 -18.70
CA PRO A 177 -1.59 5.78 -17.80
C PRO A 177 -1.82 5.37 -16.33
N ALA A 178 -1.38 6.23 -15.41
CA ALA A 178 -1.62 6.01 -13.99
C ALA A 178 -3.11 6.14 -13.64
N VAL A 179 -3.58 5.22 -12.81
CA VAL A 179 -4.97 5.18 -12.31
C VAL A 179 -5.07 5.71 -10.88
N MET A 180 -3.97 5.65 -10.12
CA MET A 180 -3.85 6.31 -8.82
C MET A 180 -2.42 6.75 -8.53
N HIS A 181 -2.27 7.80 -7.74
CA HIS A 181 -0.98 8.27 -7.22
C HIS A 181 -0.97 8.28 -5.69
N LEU A 182 0.19 7.97 -5.11
CA LEU A 182 0.49 8.15 -3.69
C LEU A 182 1.63 9.16 -3.57
N THR A 183 1.41 10.28 -2.90
CA THR A 183 2.41 11.34 -2.73
C THR A 183 2.70 11.55 -1.25
N LYS A 184 3.96 11.40 -0.82
CA LYS A 184 4.38 11.80 0.53
C LYS A 184 4.31 13.32 0.66
N LYS A 185 3.70 13.82 1.73
CA LYS A 185 3.65 15.25 2.06
C LYS A 185 4.64 15.58 3.16
N PRO A 186 5.18 16.82 3.16
CA PRO A 186 6.01 17.26 4.27
C PRO A 186 5.12 17.38 5.50
N ALA A 187 5.58 16.85 6.62
CA ALA A 187 4.88 16.98 7.87
C ALA A 187 5.91 16.93 9.00
N PHE A 188 5.85 17.95 9.86
CA PHE A 188 6.87 18.22 10.89
C PHE A 188 7.05 17.09 11.90
N PHE A 189 6.02 16.24 12.05
CA PHE A 189 6.03 15.16 13.02
C PHE A 189 5.35 13.91 12.45
N GLU A 190 4.24 14.05 11.71
CA GLU A 190 3.37 12.93 11.30
C GLU A 190 3.73 12.43 9.88
N GLY A 191 3.85 11.11 9.65
CA GLY A 191 3.93 10.62 8.27
C GLY A 191 2.59 10.89 7.57
N ARG A 192 2.56 11.74 6.53
CA ARG A 192 1.35 12.06 5.74
C ARG A 192 1.54 11.75 4.28
N PHE A 193 0.55 11.11 3.68
CA PHE A 193 0.51 10.76 2.28
C PHE A 193 -0.86 11.12 1.70
N LEU A 194 -0.88 11.60 0.46
CA LEU A 194 -2.12 11.78 -0.30
C LEU A 194 -2.24 10.67 -1.34
N ILE A 195 -3.44 10.08 -1.43
CA ILE A 195 -3.82 9.15 -2.48
C ILE A 195 -4.78 9.90 -3.41
N GLU A 196 -4.41 10.00 -4.68
CA GLU A 196 -5.20 10.63 -5.74
C GLU A 196 -5.69 9.53 -6.69
N LYS A 197 -6.97 9.57 -7.08
CA LYS A 197 -7.53 8.73 -8.15
C LYS A 197 -7.52 9.53 -9.45
N CYS A 198 -6.90 8.98 -10.48
CA CYS A 198 -6.68 9.65 -11.76
C CYS A 198 -7.29 8.89 -12.95
N GLY A 199 -7.83 7.69 -12.73
CA GLY A 199 -8.47 6.88 -13.77
C GLY A 199 -9.58 6.01 -13.23
N ASP A 200 -10.28 5.35 -14.16
CA ASP A 200 -11.41 4.49 -13.83
C ASP A 200 -10.94 3.18 -13.19
N LEU A 201 -11.61 2.84 -12.09
CA LEU A 201 -11.35 1.64 -11.30
C LEU A 201 -12.68 1.09 -10.81
N THR A 202 -12.81 -0.23 -10.86
CA THR A 202 -13.89 -0.91 -10.14
C THR A 202 -13.69 -0.72 -8.62
N PRO A 203 -14.75 -0.80 -7.80
CA PRO A 203 -14.61 -0.69 -6.34
C PRO A 203 -13.61 -1.70 -5.74
N ARG A 204 -13.49 -2.88 -6.35
CA ARG A 204 -12.55 -3.93 -5.92
C ARG A 204 -11.10 -3.55 -6.26
N GLU A 205 -10.84 -3.08 -7.46
CA GLU A 205 -9.49 -2.62 -7.85
C GLU A 205 -9.06 -1.40 -7.04
N GLU A 206 -9.99 -0.46 -6.79
CA GLU A 206 -9.78 0.71 -5.94
C GLU A 206 -9.35 0.30 -4.54
N LEU A 207 -10.07 -0.64 -3.90
CA LEU A 207 -9.68 -1.16 -2.59
C LEU A 207 -8.33 -1.90 -2.63
N ASN A 208 -8.11 -2.74 -3.63
CA ASN A 208 -6.86 -3.49 -3.77
C ASN A 208 -5.66 -2.54 -3.86
N LEU A 209 -5.77 -1.47 -4.65
CA LEU A 209 -4.74 -0.44 -4.76
C LEU A 209 -4.56 0.38 -3.48
N MET A 210 -5.64 0.74 -2.77
CA MET A 210 -5.57 1.43 -1.48
C MET A 210 -4.82 0.59 -0.42
N LEU A 211 -5.15 -0.70 -0.31
CA LEU A 211 -4.47 -1.63 0.61
C LEU A 211 -3.01 -1.86 0.19
N SER A 212 -2.74 -1.89 -1.12
CA SER A 212 -1.39 -2.00 -1.67
C SER A 212 -0.53 -0.79 -1.35
N PHE A 213 -1.06 0.43 -1.48
CA PHE A 213 -0.36 1.65 -1.07
C PHE A 213 -0.13 1.71 0.44
N LEU A 214 -1.13 1.32 1.25
CA LEU A 214 -0.95 1.20 2.69
C LEU A 214 0.23 0.28 3.02
N MET A 215 0.27 -0.91 2.41
CA MET A 215 1.38 -1.85 2.64
C MET A 215 2.72 -1.33 2.13
N LEU A 216 2.75 -0.70 0.96
CA LEU A 216 3.95 -0.04 0.45
C LEU A 216 4.50 0.92 1.50
N VAL A 217 3.66 1.81 2.04
CA VAL A 217 4.10 2.78 3.06
C VAL A 217 4.54 2.10 4.36
N LEU A 218 3.82 1.09 4.84
CA LEU A 218 4.20 0.34 6.04
C LEU A 218 5.57 -0.33 5.90
N LEU A 219 5.87 -0.88 4.71
CA LEU A 219 7.12 -1.57 4.42
C LEU A 219 8.28 -0.60 4.22
N GLU A 220 8.05 0.52 3.54
CA GLU A 220 9.08 1.55 3.35
C GLU A 220 9.43 2.23 4.67
N ARG A 221 8.44 2.56 5.51
CA ARG A 221 8.69 3.13 6.85
C ARG A 221 9.52 2.21 7.77
N ARG A 222 9.44 0.90 7.57
CA ARG A 222 10.24 -0.07 8.34
C ARG A 222 11.72 -0.03 7.97
N ARG A 223 12.07 0.45 6.78
CA ARG A 223 13.44 0.43 6.25
C ARG A 223 14.27 1.66 6.63
N GLY A 224 13.66 2.79 6.94
CA GLY A 224 14.34 4.04 7.31
C GLY A 224 13.48 5.26 7.03
#